data_AF-A0A2V6NE88-F1
#
_entry.id   AF-A0A2V6NE88-F1
#
_cell.length_a   1.000
_cell.length_b   1.000
_cell.length_c   1.000
_cell.angle_alpha   90.00
_cell.angle_beta   90.00
_cell.angle_gamma   90.00
#
_symmetry.space_group_name_H-M   'P 1'
#
loop_
_entity.id
_entity.type
_entity.pdbx_description
1 polymer ?
#
loop_
_entity_poly.entity_id
_entity_poly.type
_entity_poly.pdbx_seq_one_letter_code
_entity_poly.pdbx_strand_id
1 'polypeptide(L)'
;MIDKQSRETKKAAMKETARFLLIMAVATALPSLGQVTSSSPSGEGNSDFEELPELKASEILKPEFLKGQYHTVQESVPTSSGMNRFTIDSQFGAFEAEGNEMLVRRVGEIDAIARLKDISRTDVYKQALAKAAKGPYESAKNIIRDPVNSIENVPKGVMKFMKGAGEKVKSIGKKEKSSDKSEGSQLEQMIGYSNAKRKVAVSLGVDPYTTNSVLRKELDGIAWATFAGGATFSVVTLPVGGAAGVGLTMTGVSSSMNQLLVEKSPEDLKAYNRQSLIAMGASGSEADRLLGNPAYTPTQQTAFVLNMKSLDGVANRKAFIRLAGMNSSADADAIFCVQTAAMLGKLHQEIPLARIETIGDFPIAVAKDGTTVVALQWDYAAWTSGAADFSQAAQKFAGQAPRNKKVVVALSGQTSERLRHELETRGIQLQDRYLPGPLK
;
A
#
# COMPACT_ATOMS: atom_id res chain seq x y z
N MET A 1 -36.60 -19.13 -31.59
CA MET A 1 -36.87 -19.52 -30.17
C MET A 1 -35.63 -20.03 -29.44
N ILE A 2 -34.68 -20.68 -30.12
CA ILE A 2 -33.45 -21.26 -29.53
C ILE A 2 -32.40 -20.19 -29.13
N ASP A 3 -32.37 -19.04 -29.80
CA ASP A 3 -31.36 -17.98 -29.55
C ASP A 3 -31.67 -17.11 -28.30
N LYS A 4 -32.93 -17.10 -27.84
CA LYS A 4 -33.33 -16.34 -26.64
C LYS A 4 -32.98 -17.09 -25.35
N GLN A 5 -33.11 -18.42 -25.33
CA GLN A 5 -32.70 -19.26 -24.20
C GLN A 5 -31.18 -19.31 -24.01
N SER A 6 -30.38 -19.26 -25.08
CA SER A 6 -28.91 -19.21 -25.00
C SER A 6 -28.39 -17.87 -24.44
N ARG A 7 -29.07 -16.76 -24.74
CA ARG A 7 -28.75 -15.44 -24.17
C ARG A 7 -29.21 -15.30 -22.71
N GLU A 8 -30.32 -15.91 -22.34
CA GLU A 8 -30.82 -15.95 -20.94
C GLU A 8 -29.91 -16.80 -20.04
N THR A 9 -29.45 -17.97 -20.52
CA THR A 9 -28.50 -18.82 -19.78
C THR A 9 -27.10 -18.21 -19.65
N LYS A 10 -26.61 -17.49 -20.68
CA LYS A 10 -25.37 -16.70 -20.55
C LYS A 10 -25.53 -15.47 -19.64
N LYS A 11 -26.72 -14.85 -19.58
CA LYS A 11 -27.00 -13.76 -18.63
C LYS A 11 -27.17 -14.25 -17.19
N ALA A 12 -27.69 -15.45 -16.98
CA ALA A 12 -27.79 -16.07 -15.66
C ALA A 12 -26.41 -16.52 -15.13
N ALA A 13 -25.57 -17.12 -15.97
CA ALA A 13 -24.20 -17.53 -15.60
C ALA A 13 -23.25 -16.34 -15.34
N MET A 14 -23.55 -15.15 -15.86
CA MET A 14 -22.75 -13.94 -15.65
C MET A 14 -23.22 -13.11 -14.44
N LYS A 15 -24.28 -13.55 -13.74
CA LYS A 15 -24.84 -12.85 -12.57
C LYS A 15 -24.51 -13.52 -11.23
N GLU A 16 -23.84 -14.67 -11.25
CA GLU A 16 -23.45 -15.45 -10.05
C GLU A 16 -21.95 -15.38 -9.69
N THR A 17 -21.14 -14.56 -10.38
CA THR A 17 -19.67 -14.55 -10.16
C THR A 17 -19.06 -13.18 -9.83
N ALA A 18 -19.83 -12.26 -9.27
CA ALA A 18 -19.25 -11.00 -8.76
C ALA A 18 -20.14 -10.40 -7.67
N ARG A 19 -19.82 -10.71 -6.41
CA ARG A 19 -20.27 -9.97 -5.21
C ARG A 19 -19.50 -10.47 -3.97
N PHE A 20 -18.18 -10.24 -3.94
CA PHE A 20 -17.53 -9.93 -2.67
C PHE A 20 -17.50 -8.41 -2.57
N LEU A 21 -18.66 -7.85 -2.20
CA LEU A 21 -18.77 -6.45 -1.81
C LEU A 21 -18.64 -6.41 -0.30
N LEU A 22 -17.57 -5.76 0.17
CA LEU A 22 -17.38 -5.32 1.53
C LEU A 22 -18.52 -4.33 1.86
N ILE A 23 -19.58 -4.80 2.51
CA ILE A 23 -20.66 -3.93 3.00
C ILE A 23 -20.40 -3.64 4.47
N MET A 24 -19.93 -2.42 4.74
CA MET A 24 -19.94 -1.80 6.07
C MET A 24 -21.38 -1.49 6.45
N ALA A 25 -21.95 -2.22 7.42
CA ALA A 25 -23.17 -1.81 8.10
C ALA A 25 -22.79 -1.00 9.35
N VAL A 26 -22.92 0.32 9.27
CA VAL A 26 -22.89 1.21 10.43
C VAL A 26 -24.23 1.09 11.15
N ALA A 27 -24.26 0.37 12.28
CA ALA A 27 -25.39 0.39 13.19
C ALA A 27 -25.18 1.49 14.24
N THR A 28 -25.89 2.61 14.11
CA THR A 28 -26.03 3.60 15.17
C THR A 28 -26.97 3.03 16.25
N ALA A 29 -26.43 2.63 17.40
CA ALA A 29 -27.24 2.28 18.57
C ALA A 29 -27.28 3.46 19.56
N LEU A 30 -28.48 3.98 19.79
CA LEU A 30 -28.80 4.84 20.94
C LEU A 30 -28.72 4.03 22.24
N PRO A 31 -28.31 4.63 23.38
CA PRO A 31 -28.13 3.92 24.64
C PRO A 31 -29.48 3.68 25.33
N SER A 32 -29.89 2.42 25.46
CA SER A 32 -30.87 2.00 26.46
C SER A 32 -30.14 1.41 27.67
N LEU A 33 -30.30 2.05 28.84
CA LEU A 33 -29.92 1.49 30.13
C LEU A 33 -30.60 0.13 30.34
N GLY A 34 -29.85 -0.91 30.74
CA GLY A 34 -30.45 -2.14 31.25
C GLY A 34 -29.52 -3.33 31.37
N GLN A 35 -29.07 -3.57 32.61
CA GLN A 35 -28.59 -4.84 33.20
C GLN A 35 -27.27 -5.46 32.71
N VAL A 36 -26.31 -5.44 33.65
CA VAL A 36 -25.10 -6.27 33.67
C VAL A 36 -25.53 -7.72 33.87
N THR A 37 -25.50 -8.53 32.81
CA THR A 37 -25.43 -9.98 32.92
C THR A 37 -23.98 -10.40 32.69
N SER A 38 -23.41 -11.04 33.70
CA SER A 38 -22.13 -11.74 33.62
C SER A 38 -22.25 -12.90 32.63
N SER A 39 -21.76 -12.72 31.41
CA SER A 39 -21.61 -13.82 30.46
C SER A 39 -20.29 -14.55 30.75
N SER A 40 -20.40 -15.69 31.45
CA SER A 40 -19.37 -16.74 31.38
C SER A 40 -19.21 -17.19 29.92
N PRO A 41 -17.99 -17.45 29.41
CA PRO A 41 -17.82 -18.02 28.08
C PRO A 41 -18.14 -19.52 28.17
N SER A 42 -19.40 -19.85 27.94
CA SER A 42 -19.87 -21.22 27.75
C SER A 42 -20.69 -21.21 26.48
N GLY A 43 -20.02 -21.46 25.37
CA GLY A 43 -20.61 -21.51 24.05
C GLY A 43 -19.62 -22.14 23.08
N GLU A 44 -19.44 -23.45 23.16
CA GLU A 44 -19.16 -24.24 21.97
C GLU A 44 -20.37 -24.08 21.04
N GLY A 45 -20.32 -23.02 20.23
CA GLY A 45 -21.25 -22.81 19.13
C GLY A 45 -20.94 -23.84 18.06
N ASN A 46 -21.91 -24.72 17.82
CA ASN A 46 -21.92 -25.69 16.74
C ASN A 46 -22.17 -25.00 15.38
N SER A 47 -21.28 -24.09 14.99
CA SER A 47 -21.23 -23.52 13.63
C SER A 47 -20.06 -24.13 12.87
N ASP A 48 -20.28 -24.48 11.60
CA ASP A 48 -19.22 -25.01 10.71
C ASP A 48 -18.05 -24.02 10.51
N PHE A 49 -18.27 -22.76 10.88
CA PHE A 49 -17.35 -21.63 10.68
C PHE A 49 -17.19 -20.79 11.95
N GLU A 50 -16.02 -20.17 12.09
CA GLU A 50 -15.67 -19.27 13.19
C GLU A 50 -16.32 -17.90 13.03
N GLU A 51 -16.79 -17.33 14.15
CA GLU A 51 -17.00 -15.89 14.26
C GLU A 51 -15.65 -15.19 14.42
N LEU A 52 -15.53 -14.00 13.83
CA LEU A 52 -14.30 -13.22 13.90
C LEU A 52 -14.13 -12.63 15.31
N PRO A 53 -13.01 -12.91 16.00
CA PRO A 53 -12.81 -12.44 17.36
C PRO A 53 -12.46 -10.96 17.40
N GLU A 54 -12.73 -10.32 18.53
CA GLU A 54 -12.01 -9.11 18.93
C GLU A 54 -10.72 -9.54 19.63
N LEU A 55 -9.58 -9.13 19.10
CA LEU A 55 -8.27 -9.46 19.64
C LEU A 55 -7.84 -8.42 20.67
N LYS A 56 -6.79 -8.76 21.44
CA LYS A 56 -6.13 -7.83 22.35
C LYS A 56 -4.75 -7.42 21.85
N ALA A 57 -4.50 -6.12 21.77
CA ALA A 57 -3.21 -5.60 21.32
C ALA A 57 -2.05 -6.12 22.16
N SER A 58 -2.19 -6.16 23.50
CA SER A 58 -1.15 -6.69 24.40
C SER A 58 -0.84 -8.18 24.19
N GLU A 59 -1.80 -8.95 23.68
CA GLU A 59 -1.65 -10.38 23.43
C GLU A 59 -0.94 -10.62 22.09
N ILE A 60 -1.26 -9.85 21.05
CA ILE A 60 -0.79 -10.10 19.67
C ILE A 60 0.43 -9.28 19.25
N LEU A 61 0.64 -8.08 19.78
CA LEU A 61 1.69 -7.15 19.29
C LEU A 61 3.02 -7.34 20.02
N LYS A 62 4.12 -7.19 19.30
CA LYS A 62 5.45 -7.03 19.91
C LYS A 62 5.50 -5.75 20.76
N PRO A 63 6.27 -5.72 21.86
CA PRO A 63 6.26 -4.60 22.81
C PRO A 63 6.50 -3.23 22.18
N GLU A 64 7.40 -3.16 21.19
CA GLU A 64 7.78 -1.93 20.50
C GLU A 64 6.66 -1.33 19.63
N PHE A 65 5.73 -2.16 19.15
CA PHE A 65 4.54 -1.70 18.43
C PHE A 65 3.39 -1.40 19.39
N LEU A 66 3.26 -2.13 20.50
CA LEU A 66 2.24 -1.91 21.51
C LEU A 66 2.39 -0.52 22.19
N LYS A 67 3.60 -0.16 22.60
CA LYS A 67 3.87 1.09 23.29
C LYS A 67 5.27 1.61 23.01
N GLY A 68 5.35 2.84 22.51
CA GLY A 68 6.60 3.56 22.29
C GLY A 68 6.65 4.85 23.10
N GLN A 69 7.65 5.69 22.80
CA GLN A 69 7.81 6.99 23.45
C GLN A 69 6.65 7.94 23.12
N TYR A 70 6.10 7.86 21.91
CA TYR A 70 5.11 8.80 21.39
C TYR A 70 3.77 8.16 21.04
N HIS A 71 3.61 6.85 21.26
CA HIS A 71 2.39 6.12 20.93
C HIS A 71 2.05 5.06 21.97
N THR A 72 0.77 4.73 22.06
CA THR A 72 0.25 3.53 22.73
C THR A 72 -0.91 3.01 21.89
N VAL A 73 -0.90 1.72 21.56
CA VAL A 73 -2.00 1.07 20.84
C VAL A 73 -3.08 0.69 21.85
N GLN A 74 -4.34 0.99 21.53
CA GLN A 74 -5.48 0.62 22.38
C GLN A 74 -5.64 -0.90 22.42
N GLU A 75 -6.17 -1.41 23.55
CA GLU A 75 -6.23 -2.85 23.79
C GLU A 75 -7.21 -3.57 22.87
N SER A 76 -8.34 -2.95 22.55
CA SER A 76 -9.35 -3.49 21.64
C SER A 76 -8.85 -3.50 20.20
N VAL A 77 -8.83 -4.67 19.57
CA VAL A 77 -8.45 -4.85 18.16
C VAL A 77 -9.55 -5.63 17.44
N PRO A 78 -10.58 -4.93 16.92
CA PRO A 78 -11.61 -5.57 16.10
C PRO A 78 -11.00 -6.20 14.85
N THR A 79 -11.45 -7.41 14.50
CA THR A 79 -11.10 -8.05 13.23
C THR A 79 -12.27 -7.98 12.26
N SER A 80 -12.00 -7.68 10.99
CA SER A 80 -13.03 -7.65 9.94
C SER A 80 -12.44 -8.03 8.60
N SER A 81 -13.06 -9.00 7.93
CA SER A 81 -12.70 -9.42 6.57
C SER A 81 -11.21 -9.70 6.38
N GLY A 82 -10.56 -10.22 7.43
CA GLY A 82 -9.14 -10.54 7.42
C GLY A 82 -8.17 -9.41 7.73
N MET A 83 -8.67 -8.27 8.19
CA MET A 83 -7.85 -7.16 8.65
C MET A 83 -8.04 -6.95 10.14
N ASN A 84 -6.95 -6.59 10.82
CA ASN A 84 -6.99 -6.06 12.18
C ASN A 84 -7.23 -4.55 12.11
N ARG A 85 -8.00 -3.98 13.03
CA ARG A 85 -8.15 -2.53 13.17
C ARG A 85 -7.53 -2.06 14.47
N PHE A 86 -6.60 -1.10 14.37
CA PHE A 86 -5.92 -0.54 15.53
C PHE A 86 -6.22 0.95 15.67
N THR A 87 -6.51 1.37 16.89
CA THR A 87 -6.50 2.78 17.30
C THR A 87 -5.23 3.05 18.09
N ILE A 88 -4.51 4.11 17.71
CA ILE A 88 -3.20 4.46 18.27
C ILE A 88 -3.31 5.83 18.92
N ASP A 89 -3.14 5.87 20.24
CA ASP A 89 -3.12 7.11 21.00
C ASP A 89 -1.72 7.72 20.96
N SER A 90 -1.64 9.01 20.62
CA SER A 90 -0.40 9.77 20.59
C SER A 90 -0.64 11.22 21.04
N GLN A 91 0.41 11.84 21.57
CA GLN A 91 0.40 13.28 21.86
C GLN A 91 0.22 14.15 20.59
N PHE A 92 0.32 13.57 19.39
CA PHE A 92 0.08 14.24 18.12
C PHE A 92 -1.34 14.05 17.57
N GLY A 93 -2.20 13.32 18.29
CA GLY A 93 -3.55 12.95 17.89
C GLY A 93 -3.77 11.44 17.97
N ALA A 94 -5.03 11.01 17.80
CA ALA A 94 -5.36 9.61 17.60
C ALA A 94 -5.17 9.23 16.13
N PHE A 95 -4.62 8.04 15.87
CA PHE A 95 -4.40 7.52 14.54
C PHE A 95 -5.09 6.16 14.37
N GLU A 96 -5.77 5.99 13.25
CA GLU A 96 -6.34 4.71 12.85
C GLU A 96 -5.39 3.97 11.91
N ALA A 97 -5.28 2.67 12.10
CA ALA A 97 -4.56 1.75 11.23
C ALA A 97 -5.44 0.57 10.85
N GLU A 98 -5.81 0.51 9.57
CA GLU A 98 -6.45 -0.65 8.96
C GLU A 98 -5.37 -1.64 8.53
N GLY A 99 -5.13 -2.61 9.39
CA GLY A 99 -4.26 -3.74 9.19
C GLY A 99 -2.85 -3.60 9.77
N ASN A 100 -2.16 -4.74 9.84
CA ASN A 100 -0.84 -4.85 10.48
C ASN A 100 0.22 -3.98 9.79
N GLU A 101 0.22 -3.94 8.46
CA GLU A 101 1.15 -3.10 7.69
C GLU A 101 0.88 -1.60 7.88
N MET A 102 -0.40 -1.20 8.00
CA MET A 102 -0.73 0.20 8.28
C MET A 102 -0.32 0.59 9.70
N LEU A 103 -0.43 -0.32 10.68
CA LEU A 103 0.05 -0.09 12.04
C LEU A 103 1.56 0.21 12.06
N VAL A 104 2.34 -0.63 11.37
CA VAL A 104 3.80 -0.43 11.24
C VAL A 104 4.11 0.95 10.66
N ARG A 105 3.39 1.36 9.60
CA ARG A 105 3.54 2.70 9.01
C ARG A 105 3.18 3.79 10.01
N ARG A 106 2.00 3.74 10.64
CA ARG A 106 1.55 4.79 11.57
C ARG A 106 2.50 4.99 12.73
N VAL A 107 3.06 3.91 13.30
CA VAL A 107 4.07 4.00 14.36
C VAL A 107 5.32 4.74 13.86
N GLY A 108 5.86 4.37 12.70
CA GLY A 108 7.00 5.09 12.11
C GLY A 108 6.70 6.55 11.76
N GLU A 109 5.47 6.85 11.33
CA GLU A 109 5.02 8.21 11.05
C GLU A 109 4.92 9.06 12.32
N ILE A 110 4.45 8.50 13.44
CA ILE A 110 4.38 9.17 14.74
C ILE A 110 5.78 9.55 15.23
N ASP A 111 6.75 8.65 15.11
CA ASP A 111 8.15 8.94 15.45
C ASP A 111 8.74 10.04 14.54
N ALA A 112 8.42 10.01 13.25
CA ALA A 112 8.83 11.05 12.31
C ALA A 112 8.21 12.42 12.64
N ILE A 113 6.94 12.47 13.03
CA ILE A 113 6.27 13.70 13.49
C ILE A 113 7.01 14.28 14.69
N ALA A 114 7.40 13.46 15.67
CA ALA A 114 8.16 13.93 16.83
C ALA A 114 9.47 14.59 16.41
N ARG A 115 10.25 13.93 15.54
CA ARG A 115 11.54 14.45 15.04
C ARG A 115 11.38 15.76 14.28
N LEU A 116 10.38 15.85 13.41
CA LEU A 116 10.10 17.06 12.64
C LEU A 116 9.67 18.22 13.56
N LYS A 117 8.90 17.94 14.62
CA LYS A 117 8.51 18.93 15.63
C LYS A 117 9.68 19.41 16.48
N ASP A 118 10.65 18.56 16.77
CA ASP A 118 11.87 18.99 17.46
C ASP A 118 12.74 19.88 16.57
N ILE A 119 12.86 19.56 15.28
CA ILE A 119 13.53 20.43 14.31
C ILE A 119 12.80 21.78 14.22
N SER A 120 11.47 21.79 14.19
CA SER A 120 10.70 23.03 14.06
C SER A 120 10.81 23.98 15.26
N ARG A 121 11.29 23.49 16.41
CA ARG A 121 11.59 24.30 17.60
C ARG A 121 12.95 24.99 17.56
N THR A 122 13.86 24.54 16.68
CA THR A 122 15.22 25.08 16.58
C THR A 122 15.23 26.50 16.02
N ASP A 123 16.23 27.30 16.41
CA ASP A 123 16.39 28.65 15.87
C ASP A 123 16.77 28.64 14.39
N VAL A 124 17.46 27.61 13.92
CA VAL A 124 17.74 27.39 12.49
C VAL A 124 16.43 27.30 11.71
N TYR A 125 15.46 26.52 12.19
CA TYR A 125 14.15 26.45 11.55
C TYR A 125 13.40 27.77 11.60
N LYS A 126 13.35 28.44 12.76
CA LYS A 126 12.65 29.74 12.91
C LYS A 126 13.25 30.82 11.98
N GLN A 127 14.57 30.90 11.90
CA GLN A 127 15.26 31.83 11.01
C GLN A 127 15.00 31.50 9.54
N ALA A 128 15.04 30.22 9.17
CA ALA A 128 14.76 29.77 7.81
C ALA A 128 13.30 30.07 7.42
N LEU A 129 12.35 29.86 8.33
CA LEU A 129 10.95 30.22 8.11
C LEU A 129 10.78 31.74 7.98
N ALA A 130 11.44 32.54 8.82
CA ALA A 130 11.42 34.00 8.72
C ALA A 130 12.03 34.50 7.39
N LYS A 131 13.10 33.85 6.91
CA LYS A 131 13.70 34.12 5.61
C LYS A 131 12.79 33.70 4.46
N ALA A 132 12.17 32.52 4.56
CA ALA A 132 11.19 32.04 3.58
C ALA A 132 9.97 32.97 3.47
N ALA A 133 9.51 33.53 4.60
CA ALA A 133 8.42 34.51 4.64
C ALA A 133 8.76 35.86 3.99
N LYS A 134 10.06 36.20 3.90
CA LYS A 134 10.58 37.36 3.16
C LYS A 134 10.88 37.06 1.69
N GLY A 135 10.75 35.81 1.26
CA GLY A 135 10.89 35.38 -0.13
C GLY A 135 9.77 35.95 -1.02
N PRO A 136 9.86 35.79 -2.35
CA PRO A 136 8.92 36.42 -3.29
C PRO A 136 7.48 35.99 -2.98
N TYR A 137 6.72 36.94 -2.43
CA TYR A 137 5.36 36.78 -1.90
C TYR A 137 4.36 36.23 -2.94
N GLU A 138 4.60 36.48 -4.23
CA GLU A 138 3.76 36.01 -5.34
C GLU A 138 3.90 34.50 -5.63
N SER A 139 5.05 33.89 -5.33
CA SER A 139 5.28 32.45 -5.54
C SER A 139 4.54 31.57 -4.51
N ALA A 140 4.36 32.05 -3.29
CA ALA A 140 3.73 31.29 -2.20
C ALA A 140 2.21 31.14 -2.36
N LYS A 141 1.52 32.10 -3.00
CA LYS A 141 0.07 32.05 -3.23
C LYS A 141 -0.36 30.93 -4.19
N ASN A 142 0.51 30.51 -5.10
CA ASN A 142 0.20 29.51 -6.13
C ASN A 142 0.61 28.08 -5.74
N ILE A 143 1.57 27.91 -4.82
CA ILE A 143 2.00 26.58 -4.33
C ILE A 143 0.98 25.99 -3.34
N ILE A 144 0.29 26.86 -2.58
CA ILE A 144 -0.69 26.45 -1.57
C ILE A 144 -2.07 26.18 -2.18
N ARG A 145 -2.36 26.71 -3.39
CA ARG A 145 -3.74 26.79 -3.87
C ARG A 145 -4.31 25.57 -4.57
N ASP A 146 -3.53 24.64 -5.12
CA ASP A 146 -4.14 23.43 -5.71
C ASP A 146 -3.16 22.26 -5.90
N PRO A 147 -3.08 21.31 -4.96
CA PRO A 147 -2.56 19.98 -5.25
C PRO A 147 -3.65 18.97 -5.62
N VAL A 148 -4.94 19.25 -5.36
CA VAL A 148 -6.01 18.23 -5.42
C VAL A 148 -6.94 18.37 -6.64
N ASN A 149 -7.08 19.55 -7.25
CA ASN A 149 -7.95 19.73 -8.42
C ASN A 149 -7.30 19.41 -9.79
N SER A 150 -6.03 18.97 -9.84
CA SER A 150 -5.35 18.63 -11.10
C SER A 150 -5.70 17.25 -11.67
N ILE A 151 -6.51 16.43 -10.97
CA ILE A 151 -6.86 15.08 -11.45
C ILE A 151 -8.16 15.07 -12.27
N GLU A 152 -9.04 16.07 -12.14
CA GLU A 152 -10.36 16.05 -12.82
C GLU A 152 -10.41 16.77 -14.18
N ASN A 153 -9.33 17.40 -14.64
CA ASN A 153 -9.27 17.97 -15.98
C ASN A 153 -8.01 17.53 -16.71
N VAL A 154 -8.00 16.31 -17.22
CA VAL A 154 -7.06 15.93 -18.28
C VAL A 154 -7.52 16.64 -19.56
N PRO A 155 -6.85 17.71 -20.03
CA PRO A 155 -7.18 18.28 -21.32
C PRO A 155 -6.80 17.25 -22.37
N LYS A 156 -7.61 17.11 -23.43
CA LYS A 156 -7.37 16.25 -24.59
C LYS A 156 -6.17 16.72 -25.44
N GLY A 157 -5.00 16.93 -24.83
CA GLY A 157 -3.86 17.67 -25.39
C GLY A 157 -2.61 16.84 -25.70
N VAL A 158 -2.59 15.53 -25.45
CA VAL A 158 -1.38 14.70 -25.64
C VAL A 158 -1.05 14.45 -27.13
N MET A 159 -1.99 14.65 -28.06
CA MET A 159 -1.72 14.49 -29.50
C MET A 159 -0.79 15.56 -30.09
N LYS A 160 -0.64 16.74 -29.47
CA LYS A 160 0.13 17.85 -30.07
C LYS A 160 1.65 17.72 -29.87
N PHE A 161 2.10 17.01 -28.83
CA PHE A 161 3.53 16.84 -28.53
C PHE A 161 4.19 15.68 -29.29
N MET A 162 3.44 14.71 -29.79
CA MET A 162 4.00 13.60 -30.59
C MET A 162 4.33 13.98 -32.04
N LYS A 163 3.76 15.08 -32.57
CA LYS A 163 4.07 15.56 -33.94
C LYS A 163 5.38 16.35 -34.02
N GLY A 164 5.97 16.74 -32.89
CA GLY A 164 7.16 17.61 -32.83
C GLY A 164 8.53 16.90 -32.79
N ALA A 165 8.56 15.56 -32.71
CA ALA A 165 9.81 14.79 -32.69
C ALA A 165 10.37 14.50 -34.11
N GLY A 166 9.56 14.69 -35.16
CA GLY A 166 9.95 14.43 -36.56
C GLY A 166 10.47 15.64 -37.36
N GLU A 167 10.35 16.87 -36.85
CA GLU A 167 10.66 18.09 -37.63
C GLU A 167 11.79 18.96 -37.02
N LYS A 168 12.40 18.55 -35.90
CA LYS A 168 13.48 19.30 -35.22
C LYS A 168 14.90 18.98 -35.72
N VAL A 169 15.08 18.94 -37.05
CA VAL A 169 16.42 18.92 -37.68
C VAL A 169 16.66 20.13 -38.60
N LYS A 170 15.67 21.02 -38.82
CA LYS A 170 15.81 22.11 -39.83
C LYS A 170 15.67 23.56 -39.36
N SER A 171 15.78 23.88 -38.08
CA SER A 171 15.73 25.28 -37.64
C SER A 171 16.61 25.57 -36.42
N ILE A 172 17.87 25.16 -36.48
CA ILE A 172 18.93 25.82 -35.70
C ILE A 172 19.20 27.16 -36.38
N GLY A 173 18.46 28.20 -36.00
CA GLY A 173 18.72 29.54 -36.51
C GLY A 173 17.51 30.45 -36.60
N LYS A 174 16.90 30.79 -35.46
CA LYS A 174 16.38 32.14 -35.20
C LYS A 174 15.91 32.26 -33.75
N LYS A 175 16.53 33.19 -33.02
CA LYS A 175 16.09 33.66 -31.71
C LYS A 175 14.76 34.40 -31.89
N GLU A 176 13.71 33.95 -31.24
CA GLU A 176 12.60 34.81 -30.84
C GLU A 176 12.44 34.77 -29.33
N LYS A 177 12.50 35.96 -28.74
CA LYS A 177 12.25 36.24 -27.33
C LYS A 177 10.74 36.32 -27.14
N SER A 178 10.15 35.34 -26.47
CA SER A 178 8.84 35.48 -25.82
C SER A 178 9.00 35.17 -24.33
N SER A 179 8.31 35.97 -23.51
CA SER A 179 8.33 36.00 -22.05
C SER A 179 7.91 34.66 -21.42
N ASP A 180 8.88 33.90 -20.90
CA ASP A 180 8.67 32.58 -20.27
C ASP A 180 9.44 32.43 -18.94
N LYS A 181 9.72 33.55 -18.25
CA LYS A 181 10.49 33.54 -16.99
C LYS A 181 9.65 33.20 -15.75
N SER A 182 8.35 33.46 -15.80
CA SER A 182 7.47 33.24 -14.63
C SER A 182 7.03 31.79 -14.50
N GLU A 183 6.68 31.13 -15.61
CA GLU A 183 6.31 29.70 -15.61
C GLU A 183 7.53 28.81 -15.31
N GLY A 184 8.68 29.09 -15.92
CA GLY A 184 9.94 28.40 -15.63
C GLY A 184 10.37 28.52 -14.16
N SER A 185 10.31 29.72 -13.58
CA SER A 185 10.66 29.92 -12.16
C SER A 185 9.67 29.26 -11.20
N GLN A 186 8.37 29.24 -11.52
CA GLN A 186 7.36 28.60 -10.66
C GLN A 186 7.47 27.08 -10.71
N LEU A 187 7.74 26.51 -11.88
CA LEU A 187 7.98 25.08 -12.06
C LEU A 187 9.25 24.62 -11.32
N GLU A 188 10.36 25.35 -11.47
CA GLU A 188 11.62 25.10 -10.74
C GLU A 188 11.41 25.16 -9.22
N GLN A 189 10.58 26.10 -8.74
CA GLN A 189 10.24 26.22 -7.33
C GLN A 189 9.45 25.02 -6.79
N MET A 190 8.44 24.54 -7.54
CA MET A 190 7.68 23.35 -7.16
C MET A 190 8.57 22.10 -7.15
N ILE A 191 9.47 21.96 -8.12
CA ILE A 191 10.43 20.85 -8.19
C ILE A 191 11.37 20.88 -6.98
N GLY A 192 11.95 22.05 -6.65
CA GLY A 192 12.85 22.20 -5.50
C GLY A 192 12.18 21.86 -4.17
N TYR A 193 10.95 22.33 -3.96
CA TYR A 193 10.14 22.01 -2.79
C TYR A 193 9.84 20.52 -2.68
N SER A 194 9.31 19.91 -3.74
CA SER A 194 8.98 18.48 -3.73
C SER A 194 10.22 17.60 -3.54
N ASN A 195 11.37 17.99 -4.10
CA ASN A 195 12.64 17.29 -3.89
C ASN A 195 13.09 17.34 -2.42
N ALA A 196 12.97 18.50 -1.76
CA ALA A 196 13.28 18.64 -0.34
C ALA A 196 12.39 17.75 0.53
N LYS A 197 11.07 17.75 0.27
CA LYS A 197 10.10 16.89 0.96
C LYS A 197 10.46 15.41 0.84
N ARG A 198 10.78 14.93 -0.37
CA ARG A 198 11.15 13.52 -0.59
C ARG A 198 12.43 13.14 0.14
N LYS A 199 13.47 13.96 0.07
CA LYS A 199 14.73 13.72 0.78
C LYS A 199 14.53 13.61 2.29
N VAL A 200 13.77 14.53 2.88
CA VAL A 200 13.50 14.53 4.32
C VAL A 200 12.68 13.31 4.72
N ALA A 201 11.57 13.02 4.02
CA ALA A 201 10.72 11.87 4.30
C ALA A 201 11.51 10.54 4.22
N VAL A 202 12.29 10.33 3.16
CA VAL A 202 13.10 9.12 2.99
C VAL A 202 14.19 9.03 4.06
N SER A 203 14.82 10.15 4.45
CA SER A 203 15.81 10.17 5.55
C SER A 203 15.21 9.81 6.92
N LEU A 204 13.91 10.06 7.08
CA LEU A 204 13.13 9.68 8.26
C LEU A 204 12.55 8.27 8.18
N GLY A 205 12.70 7.58 7.05
CA GLY A 205 12.11 6.28 6.83
C GLY A 205 10.59 6.31 6.71
N VAL A 206 10.00 7.40 6.20
CA VAL A 206 8.55 7.53 5.95
C VAL A 206 8.23 7.82 4.48
N ASP A 207 7.00 7.51 4.08
CA ASP A 207 6.53 7.73 2.70
C ASP A 207 6.35 9.24 2.42
N PRO A 208 7.05 9.85 1.44
CA PRO A 208 6.83 11.24 1.06
C PRO A 208 5.43 11.55 0.53
N TYR A 209 4.70 10.53 0.09
CA TYR A 209 3.33 10.61 -0.40
C TYR A 209 2.32 10.07 0.63
N THR A 210 2.69 10.02 1.92
CA THR A 210 1.83 9.55 3.01
C THR A 210 0.42 10.16 2.99
N THR A 211 -0.58 9.34 3.30
CA THR A 211 -1.97 9.76 3.52
C THR A 211 -2.19 10.41 4.89
N ASN A 212 -1.21 10.34 5.81
CA ASN A 212 -1.24 10.98 7.13
C ASN A 212 -1.16 12.51 7.02
N SER A 213 -2.25 13.20 7.34
CA SER A 213 -2.30 14.67 7.26
C SER A 213 -1.39 15.36 8.27
N VAL A 214 -1.20 14.79 9.47
CA VAL A 214 -0.34 15.35 10.51
C VAL A 214 1.12 15.31 10.07
N LEU A 215 1.61 14.13 9.64
CA LEU A 215 2.96 14.00 9.13
C LEU A 215 3.18 14.84 7.86
N ARG A 216 2.20 14.85 6.94
CA ARG A 216 2.29 15.64 5.71
C ARG A 216 2.52 17.12 6.02
N LYS A 217 1.79 17.68 6.97
CA LYS A 217 1.93 19.08 7.38
C LYS A 217 3.32 19.41 7.93
N GLU A 218 3.89 18.52 8.74
CA GLU A 218 5.23 18.71 9.30
C GLU A 218 6.32 18.59 8.21
N LEU A 219 6.19 17.61 7.31
CA LEU A 219 7.06 17.46 6.14
C LEU A 219 7.00 18.70 5.24
N ASP A 220 5.81 19.26 5.01
CA ASP A 220 5.60 20.44 4.18
C ASP A 220 6.29 21.68 4.77
N GLY A 221 6.23 21.85 6.10
CA GLY A 221 6.91 22.94 6.80
C GLY A 221 8.44 22.85 6.68
N ILE A 222 9.01 21.66 6.88
CA ILE A 222 10.46 21.42 6.78
C ILE A 222 10.94 21.54 5.33
N ALA A 223 10.18 21.03 4.37
CA ALA A 223 10.48 21.19 2.95
C ALA A 223 10.48 22.67 2.54
N TRP A 224 9.51 23.46 3.02
CA TRP A 224 9.47 24.90 2.76
C TRP A 224 10.64 25.64 3.40
N ALA A 225 10.98 25.34 4.65
CA ALA A 225 12.13 25.94 5.33
C ALA A 225 13.47 25.58 4.64
N THR A 226 13.61 24.36 4.13
CA THR A 226 14.77 23.92 3.35
C THR A 226 14.84 24.66 2.02
N PHE A 227 13.75 24.65 1.25
CA PHE A 227 13.71 25.19 -0.10
C PHE A 227 13.76 26.72 -0.14
N ALA A 228 12.83 27.39 0.55
CA ALA A 228 12.70 28.85 0.51
C ALA A 228 13.59 29.55 1.55
N GLY A 229 13.87 28.91 2.68
CA GLY A 229 14.76 29.43 3.72
C GLY A 229 16.23 29.11 3.49
N GLY A 230 16.54 28.09 2.70
CA GLY A 230 17.91 27.59 2.49
C GLY A 230 18.48 26.86 3.71
N ALA A 231 17.63 26.32 4.59
CA ALA A 231 18.09 25.56 5.73
C ALA A 231 18.63 24.18 5.33
N THR A 232 19.65 23.72 6.03
CA THR A 232 20.12 22.33 5.97
C THR A 232 19.90 21.71 7.34
N PHE A 233 19.03 20.71 7.42
CA PHE A 233 18.71 20.02 8.67
C PHE A 233 19.40 18.66 8.73
N SER A 234 20.11 18.38 9.82
CA SER A 234 20.58 17.03 10.11
C SER A 234 19.50 16.30 10.92
N VAL A 235 18.76 15.42 10.26
CA VAL A 235 17.70 14.63 10.92
C VAL A 235 18.27 13.38 11.63
N VAL A 236 19.54 13.07 11.36
CA VAL A 236 20.24 11.85 11.83
C VAL A 236 20.77 11.98 13.28
N THR A 237 20.86 13.19 13.84
CA THR A 237 21.59 13.46 15.09
C THR A 237 20.73 13.55 16.36
N LEU A 238 19.43 13.27 16.30
CA LEU A 238 18.57 13.30 17.48
C LEU A 238 18.53 11.92 18.17
N PRO A 239 18.73 11.83 19.50
CA PRO A 239 18.71 10.56 20.22
C PRO A 239 17.34 9.89 20.10
N VAL A 240 17.35 8.61 19.76
CA VAL A 240 16.16 7.78 19.57
C VAL A 240 15.87 7.04 20.87
N GLY A 241 14.75 7.35 21.52
CA GLY A 241 14.16 6.47 22.53
C GLY A 241 13.11 5.57 21.86
N GLY A 242 13.34 4.25 21.87
CA GLY A 242 12.34 3.23 21.52
C GLY A 242 12.16 2.96 20.01
N ALA A 243 11.88 1.69 19.68
CA ALA A 243 11.35 1.09 18.44
C ALA A 243 11.84 1.51 17.03
N ALA A 244 12.59 2.61 16.86
CA ALA A 244 12.79 3.25 15.56
C ALA A 244 13.96 2.65 14.75
N GLY A 245 13.97 1.33 14.64
CA GLY A 245 14.63 0.61 13.53
C GLY A 245 13.69 0.40 12.33
N VAL A 246 12.42 0.82 12.42
CA VAL A 246 11.39 0.66 11.39
C VAL A 246 11.49 1.79 10.34
N GLY A 247 12.62 1.89 9.63
CA GLY A 247 12.70 2.77 8.46
C GLY A 247 12.04 2.10 7.26
N LEU A 248 11.16 2.81 6.50
CA LEU A 248 10.48 2.37 5.26
C LEU A 248 10.51 0.84 5.06
N THR A 249 9.85 0.11 5.97
CA THR A 249 9.86 -1.36 5.97
C THR A 249 8.87 -1.90 4.94
N MET A 250 9.03 -1.49 3.68
CA MET A 250 8.43 -2.22 2.57
C MET A 250 9.29 -3.45 2.34
N THR A 251 8.85 -4.56 2.93
CA THR A 251 9.47 -5.88 2.87
C THR A 251 9.95 -6.20 1.44
N GLY A 252 11.26 -6.44 1.29
CA GLY A 252 11.88 -6.97 0.07
C GLY A 252 12.57 -5.99 -0.89
N VAL A 253 12.42 -4.65 -0.76
CA VAL A 253 12.88 -3.70 -1.82
C VAL A 253 13.51 -2.36 -1.34
N SER A 254 13.82 -2.22 -0.05
CA SER A 254 14.04 -0.91 0.60
C SER A 254 15.16 -0.03 0.01
N SER A 255 16.33 -0.56 -0.39
CA SER A 255 17.43 0.28 -0.90
C SER A 255 17.16 0.87 -2.29
N SER A 256 16.71 0.04 -3.23
CA SER A 256 16.33 0.48 -4.58
C SER A 256 15.10 1.40 -4.53
N MET A 257 14.15 1.12 -3.64
CA MET A 257 13.00 1.99 -3.44
C MET A 257 13.41 3.38 -2.97
N ASN A 258 14.20 3.47 -1.89
CA ASN A 258 14.61 4.74 -1.31
C ASN A 258 15.36 5.60 -2.33
N GLN A 259 16.24 4.98 -3.12
CA GLN A 259 16.95 5.67 -4.19
C GLN A 259 15.97 6.23 -5.24
N LEU A 260 15.02 5.42 -5.73
CA LEU A 260 14.03 5.87 -6.70
C LEU A 260 13.17 7.01 -6.15
N LEU A 261 12.71 6.93 -4.91
CA LEU A 261 11.90 7.97 -4.28
C LEU A 261 12.66 9.30 -4.13
N VAL A 262 13.95 9.25 -3.83
CA VAL A 262 14.79 10.45 -3.74
C VAL A 262 15.06 11.04 -5.13
N GLU A 263 15.45 10.20 -6.09
CA GLU A 263 15.95 10.63 -7.39
C GLU A 263 14.85 11.00 -8.39
N LYS A 264 13.67 10.38 -8.30
CA LYS A 264 12.61 10.51 -9.31
C LYS A 264 11.44 11.34 -8.81
N SER A 265 10.92 12.18 -9.70
CA SER A 265 9.63 12.84 -9.50
C SER A 265 8.48 11.83 -9.57
N PRO A 266 7.25 12.18 -9.14
CA PRO A 266 6.08 11.31 -9.32
C PRO A 266 5.87 10.87 -10.79
N GLU A 267 6.07 11.77 -11.74
CA GLU A 267 5.92 11.46 -13.18
C GLU A 267 7.03 10.54 -13.68
N ASP A 268 8.28 10.74 -13.22
CA ASP A 268 9.39 9.84 -13.55
C ASP A 268 9.21 8.46 -12.92
N LEU A 269 8.68 8.38 -11.70
CA LEU A 269 8.29 7.12 -11.06
C LEU A 269 7.20 6.43 -11.87
N LYS A 270 6.16 7.16 -12.28
CA LYS A 270 5.09 6.64 -13.12
C LYS A 270 5.62 6.12 -14.45
N ALA A 271 6.51 6.85 -15.12
CA ALA A 271 7.16 6.41 -16.35
C ALA A 271 8.02 5.15 -16.15
N TYR A 272 8.84 5.12 -15.09
CA TYR A 272 9.64 3.94 -14.71
C TYR A 272 8.77 2.72 -14.42
N ASN A 273 7.69 2.91 -13.66
CA ASN A 273 6.74 1.87 -13.30
C ASN A 273 6.04 1.35 -14.56
N ARG A 274 5.57 2.24 -15.43
CA ARG A 274 4.90 1.87 -16.68
C ARG A 274 5.80 1.02 -17.58
N GLN A 275 7.05 1.43 -17.76
CA GLN A 275 8.03 0.68 -18.54
C GLN A 275 8.28 -0.70 -17.93
N SER A 276 8.41 -0.78 -16.60
CA SER A 276 8.62 -2.04 -15.88
C SER A 276 7.42 -2.98 -16.00
N LEU A 277 6.20 -2.48 -15.88
CA LEU A 277 4.96 -3.27 -16.03
C LEU A 277 4.84 -3.85 -17.45
N ILE A 278 5.17 -3.05 -18.47
CA ILE A 278 5.20 -3.51 -19.86
C ILE A 278 6.26 -4.60 -20.07
N ALA A 279 7.45 -4.44 -19.49
CA ALA A 279 8.50 -5.46 -19.53
C ALA A 279 8.08 -6.77 -18.84
N MET A 280 7.15 -6.72 -17.88
CA MET A 280 6.55 -7.89 -17.23
C MET A 280 5.35 -8.48 -17.99
N GLY A 281 5.06 -7.96 -19.19
CA GLY A 281 4.06 -8.49 -20.11
C GLY A 281 2.67 -7.86 -20.02
N ALA A 282 2.51 -6.78 -19.24
CA ALA A 282 1.27 -6.01 -19.26
C ALA A 282 1.15 -5.17 -20.55
N SER A 283 -0.07 -4.98 -21.04
CA SER A 283 -0.35 -3.99 -22.07
C SER A 283 -0.21 -2.56 -21.53
N GLY A 284 -0.06 -1.58 -22.42
CA GLY A 284 -0.05 -0.17 -22.03
C GLY A 284 -1.30 0.23 -21.23
N SER A 285 -2.49 -0.23 -21.66
CA SER A 285 -3.75 0.02 -20.97
C SER A 285 -3.85 -0.64 -19.58
N GLU A 286 -3.29 -1.84 -19.40
CA GLU A 286 -3.27 -2.49 -18.08
C GLU A 286 -2.32 -1.76 -17.13
N ALA A 287 -1.14 -1.35 -17.63
CA ALA A 287 -0.21 -0.55 -16.85
C ALA A 287 -0.81 0.81 -16.46
N ASP A 288 -1.42 1.51 -17.42
CA ASP A 288 -2.05 2.82 -17.19
C ASP A 288 -3.23 2.73 -16.22
N ARG A 289 -3.98 1.62 -16.22
CA ARG A 289 -5.06 1.37 -15.26
C ARG A 289 -4.54 1.25 -13.83
N LEU A 290 -3.46 0.47 -13.59
CA LEU A 290 -2.84 0.36 -12.27
C LEU A 290 -2.27 1.71 -11.81
N LEU A 291 -1.55 2.41 -12.70
CA LEU A 291 -0.88 3.67 -12.37
C LEU A 291 -1.83 4.86 -12.23
N GLY A 292 -3.05 4.74 -12.75
CA GLY A 292 -4.14 5.69 -12.56
C GLY A 292 -5.06 5.33 -11.39
N ASN A 293 -4.80 4.24 -10.66
CA ASN A 293 -5.66 3.82 -9.57
C ASN A 293 -5.43 4.71 -8.31
N PRO A 294 -6.47 5.39 -7.79
CA PRO A 294 -6.33 6.33 -6.68
C PRO A 294 -6.02 5.67 -5.33
N ALA A 295 -6.21 4.35 -5.19
CA ALA A 295 -5.88 3.61 -3.97
C ALA A 295 -4.38 3.48 -3.71
N TYR A 296 -3.53 3.73 -4.72
CA TYR A 296 -2.08 3.60 -4.59
C TYR A 296 -1.39 4.96 -4.56
N THR A 297 -0.58 5.19 -3.53
CA THR A 297 0.43 6.27 -3.58
C THR A 297 1.51 5.92 -4.62
N PRO A 298 2.25 6.92 -5.17
CA PRO A 298 3.39 6.64 -6.04
C PRO A 298 4.43 5.69 -5.42
N THR A 299 4.60 5.74 -4.09
CA THR A 299 5.44 4.78 -3.35
C THR A 299 4.88 3.37 -3.42
N GLN A 300 3.58 3.17 -3.17
CA GLN A 300 2.95 1.85 -3.25
C GLN A 300 2.96 1.27 -4.67
N GLN A 301 2.71 2.10 -5.71
CA GLN A 301 2.82 1.67 -7.10
C GLN A 301 4.24 1.15 -7.40
N THR A 302 5.24 1.92 -6.97
CA THR A 302 6.65 1.54 -7.16
C THR A 302 7.00 0.29 -6.36
N ALA A 303 6.46 0.12 -5.15
CA ALA A 303 6.71 -1.04 -4.29
C ALA A 303 6.19 -2.31 -4.94
N PHE A 304 4.94 -2.26 -5.39
CA PHE A 304 4.32 -3.35 -6.14
C PHE A 304 5.16 -3.72 -7.37
N VAL A 305 5.60 -2.73 -8.15
CA VAL A 305 6.42 -2.95 -9.34
C VAL A 305 7.75 -3.61 -8.99
N LEU A 306 8.47 -3.14 -7.96
CA LEU A 306 9.73 -3.73 -7.54
C LEU A 306 9.54 -5.17 -7.02
N ASN A 307 8.49 -5.43 -6.23
CA ASN A 307 8.16 -6.77 -5.79
C ASN A 307 7.83 -7.70 -6.96
N MET A 308 7.07 -7.22 -7.96
CA MET A 308 6.79 -7.99 -9.17
C MET A 308 8.03 -8.20 -10.06
N LYS A 309 9.00 -7.28 -10.03
CA LYS A 309 10.31 -7.47 -10.67
C LYS A 309 11.13 -8.55 -10.00
N SER A 310 11.00 -8.75 -8.67
CA SER A 310 11.68 -9.84 -7.95
C SER A 310 11.25 -11.24 -8.42
N LEU A 311 10.08 -11.34 -9.05
CA LEU A 311 9.56 -12.56 -9.68
C LEU A 311 10.11 -12.76 -11.10
N ASP A 312 11.39 -12.47 -11.32
CA ASP A 312 11.99 -12.65 -12.63
C ASP A 312 12.00 -14.13 -13.06
N GLY A 313 11.78 -14.39 -14.35
CA GLY A 313 11.59 -15.74 -14.86
C GLY A 313 10.24 -16.40 -14.51
N VAL A 314 9.39 -15.79 -13.67
CA VAL A 314 8.02 -16.27 -13.43
C VAL A 314 7.11 -15.81 -14.57
N ALA A 315 6.46 -16.76 -15.24
CA ALA A 315 5.57 -16.47 -16.36
C ALA A 315 4.23 -15.86 -15.90
N ASN A 316 3.59 -15.13 -16.82
CA ASN A 316 2.24 -14.56 -16.63
C ASN A 316 2.09 -13.58 -15.45
N ARG A 317 3.15 -12.84 -15.09
CA ARG A 317 3.10 -11.74 -14.10
C ARG A 317 1.99 -10.72 -14.36
N LYS A 318 1.64 -10.51 -15.64
CA LYS A 318 0.52 -9.64 -16.05
C LYS A 318 -0.82 -9.99 -15.41
N ALA A 319 -1.07 -11.24 -15.03
CA ALA A 319 -2.32 -11.64 -14.38
C ALA A 319 -2.54 -10.89 -13.05
N PHE A 320 -1.49 -10.78 -12.23
CA PHE A 320 -1.57 -10.04 -10.98
C PHE A 320 -1.54 -8.53 -11.21
N ILE A 321 -0.77 -8.04 -12.18
CA ILE A 321 -0.78 -6.61 -12.56
C ILE A 321 -2.19 -6.15 -12.95
N ARG A 322 -2.90 -6.94 -13.76
CA ARG A 322 -4.27 -6.65 -14.18
C ARG A 322 -5.21 -6.59 -12.97
N LEU A 323 -5.09 -7.54 -12.05
CA LEU A 323 -5.89 -7.59 -10.83
C LEU A 323 -5.67 -6.36 -9.94
N ALA A 324 -4.41 -6.00 -9.71
CA ALA A 324 -4.04 -4.83 -8.92
C ALA A 324 -4.62 -3.52 -9.48
N GLY A 325 -4.80 -3.43 -10.81
CA GLY A 325 -5.44 -2.29 -11.44
C GLY A 325 -6.97 -2.29 -11.39
N MET A 326 -7.63 -3.43 -11.15
CA MET A 326 -9.10 -3.56 -11.21
C MET A 326 -9.81 -3.44 -9.86
N ASN A 327 -9.18 -3.91 -8.78
CA ASN A 327 -9.89 -4.20 -7.53
C ASN A 327 -9.63 -3.21 -6.39
N SER A 328 -8.88 -2.12 -6.62
CA SER A 328 -8.47 -1.23 -5.53
C SER A 328 -9.25 0.07 -5.53
N SER A 329 -9.90 0.35 -4.40
CA SER A 329 -10.57 1.64 -4.12
C SER A 329 -10.21 2.21 -2.74
N ALA A 330 -9.62 1.40 -1.86
CA ALA A 330 -9.13 1.79 -0.54
C ALA A 330 -7.63 1.50 -0.37
N ASP A 331 -6.96 2.23 0.55
CA ASP A 331 -5.54 2.04 0.90
C ASP A 331 -5.22 0.57 1.25
N ALA A 332 -6.17 -0.13 1.87
CA ALA A 332 -6.10 -1.54 2.23
C ALA A 332 -5.88 -2.45 1.01
N ASP A 333 -6.54 -2.18 -0.12
CA ASP A 333 -6.42 -2.97 -1.34
C ASP A 333 -5.02 -2.83 -1.97
N ALA A 334 -4.45 -1.62 -1.89
CA ALA A 334 -3.09 -1.36 -2.35
C ALA A 334 -2.05 -2.05 -1.44
N ILE A 335 -2.26 -2.01 -0.12
CA ILE A 335 -1.44 -2.77 0.83
C ILE A 335 -1.50 -4.26 0.54
N PHE A 336 -2.70 -4.80 0.33
CA PHE A 336 -2.91 -6.20 -0.04
C PHE A 336 -2.08 -6.57 -1.26
N CYS A 337 -2.17 -5.82 -2.36
CA CYS A 337 -1.44 -6.13 -3.58
C CYS A 337 0.08 -6.03 -3.39
N VAL A 338 0.56 -4.98 -2.70
CA VAL A 338 2.00 -4.78 -2.45
C VAL A 338 2.57 -5.92 -1.60
N GLN A 339 1.89 -6.28 -0.50
CA GLN A 339 2.37 -7.30 0.43
C GLN A 339 2.24 -8.71 -0.15
N THR A 340 1.14 -9.03 -0.84
CA THR A 340 1.03 -10.31 -1.56
C THR A 340 2.14 -10.45 -2.62
N ALA A 341 2.51 -9.38 -3.34
CA ALA A 341 3.64 -9.42 -4.26
C ALA A 341 4.98 -9.65 -3.53
N ALA A 342 5.19 -9.04 -2.36
CA ALA A 342 6.39 -9.26 -1.54
C ALA A 342 6.47 -10.71 -1.04
N MET A 343 5.36 -11.27 -0.57
CA MET A 343 5.26 -12.66 -0.12
C MET A 343 5.59 -13.62 -1.26
N LEU A 344 5.04 -13.41 -2.45
CA LEU A 344 5.38 -14.21 -3.63
C LEU A 344 6.87 -14.11 -3.97
N GLY A 345 7.46 -12.91 -3.87
CA GLY A 345 8.89 -12.68 -4.09
C GLY A 345 9.77 -13.49 -3.13
N LYS A 346 9.44 -13.47 -1.83
CA LYS A 346 10.14 -14.28 -0.82
C LYS A 346 9.94 -15.78 -1.06
N LEU A 347 8.71 -16.21 -1.32
CA LEU A 347 8.39 -17.61 -1.64
C LEU A 347 9.14 -18.11 -2.87
N HIS A 348 9.36 -17.26 -3.87
CA HIS A 348 10.11 -17.64 -5.07
C HIS A 348 11.57 -18.02 -4.78
N GLN A 349 12.16 -17.48 -3.71
CA GLN A 349 13.51 -17.83 -3.26
C GLN A 349 13.56 -19.20 -2.57
N GLU A 350 12.46 -19.60 -1.94
CA GLU A 350 12.34 -20.88 -1.20
C GLU A 350 11.81 -22.01 -2.09
N ILE A 351 10.77 -21.71 -2.88
CA ILE A 351 10.08 -22.62 -3.81
C ILE A 351 10.03 -21.94 -5.18
N PRO A 352 10.94 -22.28 -6.12
CA PRO A 352 11.01 -21.63 -7.42
C PRO A 352 9.67 -21.64 -8.17
N LEU A 353 9.04 -20.47 -8.27
CA LEU A 353 7.77 -20.28 -8.98
C LEU A 353 7.98 -20.36 -10.50
N ALA A 354 7.04 -21.00 -11.20
CA ALA A 354 7.04 -21.11 -12.65
C ALA A 354 6.13 -20.07 -13.31
N ARG A 355 4.93 -19.85 -12.76
CA ARG A 355 3.95 -18.91 -13.31
C ARG A 355 2.94 -18.43 -12.27
N ILE A 356 2.31 -17.29 -12.56
CA ILE A 356 1.14 -16.79 -11.82
C ILE A 356 -0.12 -17.13 -12.61
N GLU A 357 -1.15 -17.57 -11.89
CA GLU A 357 -2.50 -17.81 -12.37
C GLU A 357 -3.51 -17.16 -11.41
N THR A 358 -4.81 -17.39 -11.62
CA THR A 358 -5.87 -16.82 -10.80
C THR A 358 -6.93 -17.86 -10.45
N ILE A 359 -7.41 -17.83 -9.21
CA ILE A 359 -8.67 -18.49 -8.81
C ILE A 359 -9.66 -17.36 -8.54
N GLY A 360 -10.66 -17.19 -9.41
CA GLY A 360 -11.51 -16.00 -9.40
C GLY A 360 -10.65 -14.73 -9.52
N ASP A 361 -10.81 -13.83 -8.56
CA ASP A 361 -10.06 -12.57 -8.46
C ASP A 361 -8.88 -12.64 -7.48
N PHE A 362 -8.35 -13.84 -7.20
CA PHE A 362 -7.18 -14.01 -6.33
C PHE A 362 -5.97 -14.51 -7.11
N PRO A 363 -4.80 -13.87 -6.94
CA PRO A 363 -3.57 -14.32 -7.58
C PRO A 363 -3.06 -15.56 -6.85
N ILE A 364 -2.70 -16.58 -7.61
CA ILE A 364 -2.05 -17.79 -7.10
C ILE A 364 -0.84 -18.12 -7.95
N ALA A 365 0.17 -18.75 -7.38
CA ALA A 365 1.35 -19.17 -8.11
C ALA A 365 1.38 -20.69 -8.28
N VAL A 366 2.03 -21.14 -9.36
CA VAL A 366 2.38 -22.53 -9.57
C VAL A 366 3.89 -22.64 -9.61
N ALA A 367 4.46 -23.46 -8.73
CA ALA A 367 5.87 -23.75 -8.66
C ALA A 367 6.36 -24.64 -9.80
N LYS A 368 7.68 -24.64 -10.04
CA LYS A 368 8.31 -25.47 -11.10
C LYS A 368 8.12 -26.96 -10.87
N ASP A 369 7.97 -27.39 -9.61
CA ASP A 369 7.68 -28.78 -9.23
C ASP A 369 6.19 -29.13 -9.31
N GLY A 370 5.34 -28.19 -9.73
CA GLY A 370 3.89 -28.35 -9.85
C GLY A 370 3.10 -28.01 -8.58
N THR A 371 3.74 -27.55 -7.51
CA THR A 371 3.07 -27.16 -6.25
C THR A 371 2.23 -25.89 -6.46
N THR A 372 1.00 -25.88 -5.97
CA THR A 372 0.16 -24.66 -5.93
C THR A 372 0.54 -23.84 -4.70
N VAL A 373 0.85 -22.57 -4.90
CA VAL A 373 1.26 -21.65 -3.84
C VAL A 373 0.26 -20.51 -3.74
N VAL A 374 -0.34 -20.37 -2.57
CA VAL A 374 -1.23 -19.26 -2.20
C VAL A 374 -0.46 -18.36 -1.25
N ALA A 375 -0.30 -17.10 -1.62
CA ALA A 375 0.30 -16.08 -0.78
C ALA A 375 -0.72 -14.96 -0.56
N LEU A 376 -1.07 -14.67 0.69
CA LEU A 376 -2.13 -13.71 1.00
C LEU A 376 -1.72 -12.77 2.11
N GLN A 377 -1.84 -11.47 1.85
CA GLN A 377 -1.92 -10.49 2.93
C GLN A 377 -3.24 -10.71 3.68
N TRP A 378 -3.17 -11.26 4.88
CA TRP A 378 -4.29 -11.59 5.75
C TRP A 378 -3.84 -11.49 7.20
N ASP A 379 -4.33 -10.49 7.94
CA ASP A 379 -3.79 -10.12 9.25
C ASP A 379 -4.24 -11.05 10.38
N TYR A 380 -5.50 -11.49 10.33
CA TYR A 380 -6.03 -12.56 11.16
C TYR A 380 -6.90 -13.48 10.31
N ALA A 381 -6.45 -14.71 10.11
CA ALA A 381 -7.11 -15.70 9.27
C ALA A 381 -7.87 -16.71 10.14
N ALA A 382 -9.18 -16.76 9.94
CA ALA A 382 -10.10 -17.67 10.61
C ALA A 382 -10.82 -18.57 9.60
N TRP A 383 -11.34 -19.71 10.06
CA TRP A 383 -12.12 -20.67 9.30
C TRP A 383 -13.53 -20.14 9.05
N THR A 384 -13.63 -19.22 8.10
CA THR A 384 -14.90 -18.68 7.59
C THR A 384 -15.37 -19.47 6.38
N SER A 385 -16.62 -19.28 5.96
CA SER A 385 -17.13 -19.87 4.71
C SER A 385 -16.26 -19.51 3.50
N GLY A 386 -15.80 -18.26 3.42
CA GLY A 386 -14.88 -17.82 2.36
C GLY A 386 -13.53 -18.53 2.40
N ALA A 387 -12.96 -18.76 3.59
CA ALA A 387 -11.72 -19.53 3.74
C ALA A 387 -11.92 -21.00 3.31
N ALA A 388 -13.05 -21.59 3.67
CA ALA A 388 -13.41 -22.95 3.29
C ALA A 388 -13.58 -23.10 1.77
N ASP A 389 -14.39 -22.24 1.16
CA ASP A 389 -14.64 -22.22 -0.29
C ASP A 389 -13.34 -22.02 -1.07
N PHE A 390 -12.50 -21.07 -0.63
CA PHE A 390 -11.21 -20.83 -1.27
C PHE A 390 -10.25 -22.01 -1.12
N SER A 391 -10.20 -22.63 0.07
CA SER A 391 -9.36 -23.81 0.30
C SER A 391 -9.76 -24.97 -0.62
N GLN A 392 -11.06 -25.20 -0.81
CA GLN A 392 -11.58 -26.21 -1.72
C GLN A 392 -11.25 -25.88 -3.17
N ALA A 393 -11.40 -24.61 -3.58
CA ALA A 393 -11.03 -24.16 -4.91
C ALA A 393 -9.53 -24.34 -5.18
N ALA A 394 -8.67 -24.04 -4.21
CA ALA A 394 -7.23 -24.23 -4.29
C ALA A 394 -6.83 -25.72 -4.42
N GLN A 395 -7.46 -26.61 -3.64
CA GLN A 395 -7.24 -28.06 -3.79
C GLN A 395 -7.70 -28.58 -5.15
N LYS A 396 -8.89 -28.17 -5.62
CA LYS A 396 -9.40 -28.53 -6.94
C LYS A 396 -8.46 -28.04 -8.04
N PHE A 397 -7.94 -26.82 -7.92
CA PHE A 397 -6.97 -26.26 -8.83
C PHE A 397 -5.66 -27.07 -8.82
N ALA A 398 -5.12 -27.40 -7.64
CA ALA A 398 -3.92 -28.22 -7.50
C ALA A 398 -4.09 -29.65 -8.02
N GLY A 399 -5.32 -30.16 -8.03
CA GLY A 399 -5.69 -31.48 -8.57
C GLY A 399 -5.61 -31.60 -10.09
N GLN A 400 -5.54 -30.49 -10.81
CA GLN A 400 -5.53 -30.48 -12.28
C GLN A 400 -4.09 -30.51 -12.82
N ALA A 401 -3.82 -31.47 -13.72
CA ALA A 401 -2.56 -31.52 -14.46
C ALA A 401 -2.26 -30.15 -15.13
N PRO A 402 -1.01 -29.68 -15.15
CA PRO A 402 0.23 -30.39 -14.78
C PRO A 402 0.64 -30.26 -13.30
N ARG A 403 -0.26 -29.86 -12.40
CA ARG A 403 0.06 -29.64 -10.97
C ARG A 403 0.16 -30.96 -10.20
N ASN A 404 0.85 -30.92 -9.06
CA ASN A 404 1.23 -32.11 -8.28
C ASN A 404 0.32 -32.39 -7.07
N LYS A 405 -0.86 -31.76 -6.99
CA LYS A 405 -1.81 -31.81 -5.87
C LYS A 405 -1.36 -31.17 -4.55
N LYS A 406 -0.09 -30.77 -4.40
CA LYS A 406 0.38 -30.08 -3.18
C LYS A 406 -0.08 -28.63 -3.16
N VAL A 407 -0.45 -28.15 -1.98
CA VAL A 407 -0.82 -26.75 -1.74
C VAL A 407 0.02 -26.22 -0.57
N VAL A 408 0.65 -25.07 -0.79
CA VAL A 408 1.31 -24.28 0.24
C VAL A 408 0.55 -22.97 0.37
N VAL A 409 0.17 -22.61 1.60
CA VAL A 409 -0.46 -21.34 1.95
C VAL A 409 0.51 -20.57 2.85
N ALA A 410 0.87 -19.36 2.43
CA ALA A 410 1.59 -18.40 3.26
C ALA A 410 0.68 -17.20 3.54
N LEU A 411 0.55 -16.82 4.81
CA LEU A 411 -0.25 -15.71 5.29
C LEU A 411 0.64 -14.67 5.99
N SER A 412 0.35 -13.39 5.78
CA SER A 412 1.14 -12.31 6.39
C SER A 412 0.94 -12.18 7.90
N GLY A 413 -0.27 -12.49 8.39
CA GLY A 413 -0.67 -12.37 9.78
C GLY A 413 -0.84 -13.71 10.49
N GLN A 414 -1.58 -13.70 11.60
CA GLN A 414 -1.79 -14.88 12.43
C GLN A 414 -2.96 -15.73 11.92
N THR A 415 -2.89 -17.04 12.15
CA THR A 415 -3.98 -17.98 11.86
C THR A 415 -4.65 -18.45 13.15
N SER A 416 -5.98 -18.63 13.16
CA SER A 416 -6.68 -19.32 14.24
C SER A 416 -6.29 -20.80 14.29
N GLU A 417 -6.39 -21.41 15.49
CA GLU A 417 -6.13 -22.84 15.66
C GLU A 417 -7.06 -23.71 14.80
N ARG A 418 -8.32 -23.27 14.65
CA ARG A 418 -9.31 -23.98 13.83
C ARG A 418 -8.96 -23.94 12.35
N LEU A 419 -8.64 -22.77 11.78
CA LEU A 419 -8.22 -22.67 10.37
C LEU A 419 -6.97 -23.51 10.12
N ARG A 420 -5.98 -23.47 11.03
CA ARG A 420 -4.78 -24.30 10.95
C ARG A 420 -5.14 -25.78 10.86
N HIS A 421 -5.95 -26.26 11.81
CA HIS A 421 -6.39 -27.65 11.84
C HIS A 421 -7.12 -28.09 10.56
N GLU A 422 -8.03 -27.25 10.05
CA GLU A 422 -8.80 -27.54 8.84
C GLU A 422 -7.89 -27.59 7.59
N LEU A 423 -6.94 -26.66 7.43
CA LEU A 423 -5.99 -26.68 6.31
C LEU A 423 -5.04 -27.89 6.38
N GLU A 424 -4.48 -28.17 7.55
CA GLU A 424 -3.53 -29.27 7.74
C GLU A 424 -4.19 -30.65 7.53
N THR A 425 -5.43 -30.83 8.01
CA THR A 425 -6.23 -32.06 7.76
C THR A 425 -6.52 -32.27 6.27
N ARG A 426 -6.56 -31.18 5.49
CA ARG A 426 -6.68 -31.16 4.02
C ARG A 426 -5.35 -31.37 3.30
N GLY A 427 -4.26 -31.61 4.04
CA GLY A 427 -2.90 -31.78 3.49
C GLY A 427 -2.31 -30.48 2.94
N ILE A 428 -2.83 -29.32 3.35
CA ILE A 428 -2.34 -28.01 2.95
C ILE A 428 -1.25 -27.57 3.95
N GLN A 429 -0.07 -27.24 3.44
CA GLN A 429 1.01 -26.73 4.27
C GLN A 429 0.77 -25.25 4.56
N LEU A 430 0.73 -24.85 5.82
CA LEU A 430 0.45 -23.49 6.25
C LEU A 430 1.66 -22.83 6.91
N GLN A 431 1.96 -21.60 6.48
CA GLN A 431 2.90 -20.70 7.13
C GLN A 431 2.18 -19.39 7.45
N ASP A 432 2.18 -18.99 8.72
CA ASP A 432 1.64 -17.71 9.17
C ASP A 432 2.75 -16.75 9.56
N ARG A 433 2.44 -15.46 9.76
CA ARG A 433 3.42 -14.40 10.07
C ARG A 433 4.61 -14.43 9.10
N TYR A 434 4.33 -14.71 7.84
CA TYR A 434 5.36 -15.07 6.86
C TYR A 434 6.29 -13.89 6.51
N LEU A 435 5.78 -12.66 6.63
CA LEU A 435 6.58 -11.45 6.52
C LEU A 435 6.84 -10.85 7.91
N PRO A 436 7.99 -10.18 8.12
CA PRO A 436 8.22 -9.38 9.30
C PRO A 436 7.08 -8.38 9.50
N GLY A 437 6.58 -8.27 10.72
CA GLY A 437 5.47 -7.40 11.05
C GLY A 437 5.36 -7.13 12.55
N PRO A 438 4.24 -6.52 12.97
CA PRO A 438 4.06 -6.05 14.34
C PRO A 438 3.60 -7.16 15.29
N LEU A 439 3.18 -8.31 14.76
CA LEU A 439 2.73 -9.46 15.55
C LEU A 439 3.90 -10.21 16.19
N LYS A 440 3.67 -10.83 17.36
CA LYS A 440 4.65 -11.64 18.10
C LYS A 440 5.12 -12.89 17.38
#